data_AF-A0A0K6G0W4-F1
#
_entry.id   AF-A0A0K6G0W4-F1
#
_cell.length_a   1.000
_cell.length_b   1.000
_cell.length_c   1.000
_cell.angle_alpha   90.00
_cell.angle_beta   90.00
_cell.angle_gamma   90.00
#
_symmetry.space_group_name_H-M   'P 1'
#
loop_
_entity.id
_entity.type
_entity.pdbx_description
1 polymer ?
#
loop_
_entity_poly.entity_id
_entity_poly.type
_entity_poly.pdbx_seq_one_letter_code
_entity_poly.pdbx_strand_id
1 'polypeptide(L)'
;MPNLRALSLFGFSLFDPMDLFDCPFKLDYLLITPPTTEHIAKFIRNQPTIVELNLASFTISDQCVDANHFLDPKLLPNLRTITACPNLIRTLAPGRPIEHVFLQICTIHAIRKVDIVADIISLDQTTTPIKSLYVDLDGHHEVSDWGFIELLKTTKVPLSLVRLTIKADLLAFATQQAKHSDYLASIAQLLQGFTSLQYFEVEEAIQGVIEEQPAAYEVISMVFAVLERQIDIATLWKQNCPSLVSVKFFDRDII
;
A
#
# COMPACT_ATOMS: atom_id res chain seq x y z
N MET A 1 -18.73 26.68 4.69
CA MET A 1 -18.11 26.45 3.35
C MET A 1 -18.92 25.37 2.61
N PRO A 2 -20.05 25.71 1.96
CA PRO A 2 -20.95 24.69 1.38
C PRO A 2 -20.33 23.88 0.22
N ASN A 3 -19.29 24.42 -0.42
CA ASN A 3 -18.61 23.80 -1.57
C ASN A 3 -17.32 23.04 -1.17
N LEU A 4 -17.07 22.79 0.11
CA LEU A 4 -15.89 22.04 0.55
C LEU A 4 -16.01 20.57 0.08
N ARG A 5 -15.03 20.11 -0.71
CA ARG A 5 -14.98 18.74 -1.26
C ARG A 5 -13.79 17.91 -0.75
N ALA A 6 -12.73 18.57 -0.33
CA ALA A 6 -11.54 17.91 0.19
C ALA A 6 -11.22 18.49 1.57
N LEU A 7 -10.97 17.62 2.54
CA LEU A 7 -10.58 18.02 3.88
C LEU A 7 -9.40 17.15 4.34
N SER A 8 -8.37 17.81 4.85
CA SER A 8 -7.23 17.15 5.49
C SER A 8 -7.11 17.62 6.93
N LEU A 9 -7.18 16.68 7.86
CA LEU A 9 -7.10 16.91 9.29
C LEU A 9 -5.81 16.28 9.82
N PHE A 10 -4.90 17.14 10.27
CA PHE A 10 -3.63 16.75 10.86
C PHE A 10 -3.61 17.16 12.34
N GLY A 11 -3.18 16.26 13.23
CA GLY A 11 -2.92 16.57 14.64
C GLY A 11 -3.75 15.74 15.63
N PHE A 12 -3.08 15.30 16.71
CA PHE A 12 -3.46 14.17 17.55
C PHE A 12 -4.52 14.42 18.65
N SER A 13 -5.17 15.58 18.72
CA SER A 13 -6.03 15.88 19.89
C SER A 13 -7.01 17.06 19.76
N LEU A 14 -7.05 17.77 18.63
CA LEU A 14 -7.77 19.04 18.54
C LEU A 14 -9.21 18.94 18.02
N PHE A 15 -9.66 17.75 17.63
CA PHE A 15 -10.88 17.60 16.84
C PHE A 15 -12.10 17.06 17.60
N ASP A 16 -11.95 16.56 18.82
CA ASP A 16 -13.10 16.15 19.64
C ASP A 16 -14.13 17.28 19.93
N PRO A 17 -13.78 18.58 20.00
CA PRO A 17 -14.78 19.63 20.16
C PRO A 17 -15.34 20.19 18.84
N MET A 18 -14.90 19.71 17.66
CA MET A 18 -15.47 20.21 16.40
C MET A 18 -16.78 19.48 16.10
N ASP A 19 -17.89 20.19 16.24
CA ASP A 19 -19.23 19.70 15.89
C ASP A 19 -19.37 19.62 14.35
N LEU A 20 -18.78 18.58 13.76
CA LEU A 20 -18.78 18.35 12.32
C LEU A 20 -20.03 17.61 11.82
N PHE A 21 -20.98 17.28 12.69
CA PHE A 21 -22.12 16.42 12.33
C PHE A 21 -23.08 17.07 11.34
N ASP A 22 -23.29 18.39 11.46
CA ASP A 22 -24.23 19.17 10.66
C ASP A 22 -23.55 20.03 9.58
N CYS A 23 -22.46 19.51 9.01
CA CYS A 23 -21.77 20.21 7.93
C CYS A 23 -22.66 20.30 6.67
N PRO A 24 -22.88 21.51 6.10
CA PRO A 24 -23.69 21.68 4.89
C PRO A 24 -22.98 21.20 3.61
N PHE A 25 -21.74 20.73 3.72
CA PHE A 25 -20.92 20.24 2.62
C PHE A 25 -20.85 18.72 2.60
N LYS A 26 -20.48 18.20 1.44
CA LYS A 26 -20.28 16.78 1.16
C LYS A 26 -18.89 16.58 0.59
N LEU A 27 -18.08 15.76 1.26
CA LEU A 27 -16.69 15.52 0.90
C LEU A 27 -16.59 14.40 -0.15
N ASP A 28 -15.66 14.58 -1.09
CA ASP A 28 -15.20 13.57 -2.02
C ASP A 28 -13.88 12.96 -1.52
N TYR A 29 -13.05 13.77 -0.84
CA TYR A 29 -11.75 13.39 -0.29
C TYR A 29 -11.67 13.74 1.20
N LEU A 30 -11.17 12.79 1.99
CA LEU A 30 -10.89 12.99 3.41
C LEU A 30 -9.56 12.33 3.80
N LEU A 31 -8.66 13.13 4.37
CA LEU A 31 -7.45 12.65 5.03
C LEU A 31 -7.54 12.95 6.52
N ILE A 32 -7.34 11.93 7.34
CA ILE A 32 -7.31 12.06 8.79
C ILE A 32 -6.11 11.28 9.33
N THR A 33 -5.31 11.96 10.15
CA THR A 33 -4.30 11.29 10.98
C THR A 33 -4.95 10.71 12.23
N PRO A 34 -4.64 9.46 12.62
CA PRO A 34 -5.03 8.89 13.90
C PRO A 34 -4.69 9.79 15.10
N PRO A 35 -5.31 9.57 16.28
CA PRO A 35 -6.42 8.64 16.51
C PRO A 35 -7.71 9.11 15.84
N THR A 36 -8.51 8.15 15.38
CA THR A 36 -9.90 8.42 15.02
C THR A 36 -10.78 8.20 16.25
N THR A 37 -11.39 9.27 16.76
CA THR A 37 -12.36 9.18 17.85
C THR A 37 -13.74 8.78 17.31
N GLU A 38 -14.67 8.44 18.21
CA GLU A 38 -16.06 8.15 17.83
C GLU A 38 -16.71 9.33 17.07
N HIS A 39 -16.33 10.58 17.39
CA HIS A 39 -16.81 11.77 16.70
C HIS A 39 -16.38 11.80 15.24
N ILE A 40 -15.11 11.51 14.96
CA ILE A 40 -14.57 11.44 13.60
C ILE A 40 -15.25 10.30 12.83
N ALA A 41 -15.42 9.13 13.45
CA ALA A 41 -16.14 8.03 12.84
C ALA A 41 -17.59 8.41 12.46
N LYS A 42 -18.32 9.05 13.38
CA LYS A 42 -19.67 9.58 13.11
C LYS A 42 -19.67 10.62 11.98
N PHE A 43 -18.67 11.49 11.93
CA PHE A 43 -18.51 12.45 10.83
C PHE A 43 -18.34 11.72 9.49
N ILE A 44 -17.46 10.72 9.41
CA ILE A 44 -17.27 9.91 8.19
C ILE A 44 -18.58 9.23 7.76
N ARG A 45 -19.38 8.71 8.71
CA ARG A 45 -20.70 8.12 8.43
C ARG A 45 -21.68 9.09 7.79
N ASN A 46 -21.60 10.38 8.12
CA ASN A 46 -22.46 11.41 7.53
C ASN A 46 -21.98 11.91 6.15
N GLN A 47 -20.89 11.33 5.62
CA GLN A 47 -20.24 11.72 4.36
C GLN A 47 -20.26 10.55 3.34
N PRO A 48 -21.44 10.09 2.87
CA PRO A 48 -21.54 8.95 1.95
C PRO A 48 -20.98 9.23 0.53
N THR A 49 -20.64 10.48 0.24
CA THR A 49 -20.05 10.93 -1.03
C THR A 49 -18.55 10.71 -1.11
N ILE A 50 -17.89 10.36 0.01
CA ILE A 50 -16.43 10.16 0.02
C ILE A 50 -16.07 9.06 -0.98
N VAL A 51 -15.17 9.43 -1.89
CA VAL A 51 -14.58 8.57 -2.91
C VAL A 51 -13.17 8.16 -2.49
N GLU A 52 -12.47 9.03 -1.79
CA GLU A 52 -11.09 8.82 -1.35
C GLU A 52 -10.96 9.05 0.16
N LEU A 53 -10.51 8.01 0.86
CA LEU A 53 -10.35 8.03 2.30
C LEU A 53 -8.93 7.64 2.69
N ASN A 54 -8.22 8.57 3.34
CA ASN A 54 -6.90 8.33 3.88
C ASN A 54 -6.95 8.36 5.41
N LEU A 55 -6.71 7.19 6.02
CA LEU A 55 -6.65 6.95 7.46
C LEU A 55 -5.24 6.53 7.88
N ALA A 56 -4.22 6.86 7.08
CA ALA A 56 -2.85 6.50 7.38
C ALA A 56 -2.42 7.06 8.74
N SER A 57 -1.90 6.19 9.60
CA SER A 57 -1.04 6.64 10.68
C SER A 57 0.25 7.11 10.04
N PHE A 58 0.57 8.40 10.15
CA PHE A 58 1.98 8.75 10.09
C PHE A 58 2.70 7.96 11.19
N THR A 59 3.92 7.50 10.91
CA THR A 59 4.81 6.73 11.79
C THR A 59 5.07 7.37 13.16
N ILE A 60 4.57 8.58 13.37
CA ILE A 60 4.76 9.42 14.56
C ILE A 60 3.75 9.07 15.68
N SER A 61 2.70 8.29 15.40
CA SER A 61 1.65 8.01 16.39
C SER A 61 1.60 6.54 16.82
N ASP A 62 1.60 6.32 18.13
CA ASP A 62 1.30 5.01 18.74
C ASP A 62 -0.20 4.72 18.76
N GLN A 63 -0.97 5.31 17.84
CA GLN A 63 -2.43 5.24 17.79
C GLN A 63 -2.94 4.87 16.40
N CYS A 64 -3.96 4.02 16.35
CA CYS A 64 -4.57 3.54 15.13
C CYS A 64 -6.08 3.77 15.22
N VAL A 65 -6.71 3.84 14.07
CA VAL A 65 -8.16 3.94 13.96
C VAL A 65 -8.80 2.63 14.43
N ASP A 66 -9.82 2.73 15.28
CA ASP A 66 -10.62 1.56 15.65
C ASP A 66 -11.48 1.13 14.45
N ALA A 67 -11.16 -0.04 13.90
CA ALA A 67 -11.87 -0.64 12.78
C ALA A 67 -13.35 -0.95 13.12
N ASN A 68 -13.70 -1.14 14.39
CA ASN A 68 -15.08 -1.41 14.81
C ASN A 68 -16.05 -0.29 14.42
N HIS A 69 -15.53 0.93 14.22
CA HIS A 69 -16.33 2.05 13.77
C HIS A 69 -16.81 1.93 12.31
N PHE A 70 -16.26 0.99 11.53
CA PHE A 70 -16.48 0.88 10.08
C PHE A 70 -17.12 -0.45 9.64
N LEU A 71 -17.67 -1.22 10.58
CA LEU A 71 -18.24 -2.56 10.32
C LEU A 71 -19.50 -2.55 9.44
N ASP A 72 -20.20 -1.42 9.29
CA ASP A 72 -21.38 -1.34 8.43
C ASP A 72 -20.98 -1.34 6.94
N PRO A 73 -21.32 -2.38 6.15
CA PRO A 73 -20.97 -2.45 4.74
C PRO A 73 -21.65 -1.38 3.88
N LYS A 74 -22.72 -0.73 4.36
CA LYS A 74 -23.39 0.37 3.66
C LYS A 74 -22.68 1.71 3.83
N LEU A 75 -21.72 1.79 4.75
CA LEU A 75 -20.89 2.96 4.96
C LEU A 75 -20.00 3.21 3.75
N LEU A 76 -19.90 4.46 3.29
CA LEU A 76 -19.03 4.89 2.19
C LEU A 76 -19.28 4.10 0.88
N PRO A 77 -20.51 4.12 0.34
CA PRO A 77 -20.88 3.33 -0.83
C PRO A 77 -20.14 3.72 -2.12
N ASN A 78 -19.50 4.89 -2.14
CA ASN A 78 -18.75 5.42 -3.29
C ASN A 78 -17.23 5.32 -3.13
N LEU A 79 -16.73 4.66 -2.07
CA LEU A 79 -15.31 4.57 -1.77
C LEU A 79 -14.56 3.80 -2.86
N ARG A 80 -13.65 4.47 -3.55
CA ARG A 80 -12.80 3.92 -4.62
C ARG A 80 -11.33 3.84 -4.23
N THR A 81 -10.87 4.77 -3.41
CA THR A 81 -9.47 4.84 -2.98
C THR A 81 -9.40 4.81 -1.47
N ILE A 82 -8.56 3.93 -0.94
CA ILE A 82 -8.30 3.85 0.50
C ILE A 82 -6.81 3.82 0.79
N THR A 83 -6.40 4.61 1.77
CA THR A 83 -5.09 4.49 2.43
C THR A 83 -5.32 4.14 3.88
N ALA A 84 -4.85 2.97 4.31
CA ALA A 84 -5.10 2.50 5.68
C ALA A 84 -4.16 1.37 6.09
N CYS A 85 -4.18 1.06 7.39
CA CYS A 85 -3.56 -0.16 7.91
C CYS A 85 -4.34 -1.41 7.52
N PRO A 86 -3.72 -2.60 7.59
CA PRO A 86 -4.36 -3.80 7.05
C PRO A 86 -5.65 -4.20 7.76
N ASN A 87 -5.73 -4.03 9.09
CA ASN A 87 -6.98 -4.26 9.85
C ASN A 87 -8.15 -3.38 9.38
N LEU A 88 -7.86 -2.13 9.00
CA LEU A 88 -8.86 -1.23 8.42
C LEU A 88 -9.23 -1.66 7.00
N ILE A 89 -8.26 -2.04 6.16
CA ILE A 89 -8.52 -2.57 4.82
C ILE A 89 -9.45 -3.77 4.90
N ARG A 90 -9.20 -4.71 5.81
CA ARG A 90 -10.05 -5.88 6.05
C ARG A 90 -11.50 -5.54 6.36
N THR A 91 -11.71 -4.40 7.03
CA THR A 91 -13.05 -3.94 7.41
C THR A 91 -13.70 -3.09 6.32
N LEU A 92 -12.91 -2.29 5.59
CA LEU A 92 -13.39 -1.32 4.61
C LEU A 92 -13.50 -1.88 3.19
N ALA A 93 -12.74 -2.90 2.80
CA ALA A 93 -12.79 -3.49 1.46
C ALA A 93 -14.10 -4.26 1.15
N PRO A 94 -14.60 -5.14 2.04
CA PRO A 94 -15.75 -5.98 1.69
C PRO A 94 -17.01 -5.20 1.33
N GLY A 95 -17.62 -5.53 0.20
CA GLY A 95 -18.88 -4.95 -0.28
C GLY A 95 -18.76 -3.53 -0.87
N ARG A 96 -17.56 -2.95 -0.95
CA ARG A 96 -17.34 -1.57 -1.42
C ARG A 96 -16.59 -1.54 -2.76
N PRO A 97 -16.81 -0.50 -3.60
CA PRO A 97 -16.24 -0.42 -4.95
C PRO A 97 -14.81 0.15 -4.94
N ILE A 98 -13.92 -0.47 -4.16
CA ILE A 98 -12.53 -0.04 -4.05
C ILE A 98 -11.75 -0.49 -5.30
N GLU A 99 -10.99 0.43 -5.88
CA GLU A 99 -10.14 0.21 -7.06
C GLU A 99 -8.65 0.45 -6.73
N HIS A 100 -8.36 1.32 -5.76
CA HIS A 100 -7.02 1.75 -5.40
C HIS A 100 -6.79 1.58 -3.89
N VAL A 101 -5.75 0.83 -3.53
CA VAL A 101 -5.41 0.52 -2.14
C VAL A 101 -3.98 0.93 -1.85
N PHE A 102 -3.79 1.71 -0.80
CA PHE A 102 -2.50 2.04 -0.21
C PHE A 102 -2.46 1.42 1.18
N LEU A 103 -1.83 0.26 1.27
CA LEU A 103 -1.67 -0.49 2.49
C LEU A 103 -0.41 0.00 3.19
N GLN A 104 -0.56 0.57 4.38
CA GLN A 104 0.54 1.08 5.20
C GLN A 104 0.47 0.47 6.60
N ILE A 105 1.52 -0.21 7.03
CA ILE A 105 1.58 -0.75 8.39
C ILE A 105 1.59 0.40 9.41
N CYS A 106 0.88 0.20 10.51
CA CYS A 106 0.94 1.10 11.66
C CYS A 106 1.68 0.42 12.81
N THR A 107 2.35 1.21 13.64
CA THR A 107 3.18 0.76 14.77
C THR A 107 2.43 -0.10 15.81
N ILE A 108 1.11 0.03 15.91
CA ILE A 108 0.28 -0.77 16.85
C ILE A 108 -0.02 -2.16 16.32
N HIS A 109 -0.37 -2.28 15.04
CA HIS A 109 -0.76 -3.54 14.47
C HIS A 109 0.50 -4.21 13.93
N ALA A 110 1.29 -4.79 14.84
CA ALA A 110 2.38 -5.68 14.49
C ALA A 110 1.81 -6.83 13.65
N ILE A 111 2.28 -6.96 12.42
CA ILE A 111 1.63 -7.82 11.46
C ILE A 111 2.22 -9.22 11.53
N ARG A 112 1.41 -10.14 12.05
CA ARG A 112 1.65 -11.57 11.91
C ARG A 112 1.28 -12.01 10.51
N LYS A 113 1.93 -13.05 10.01
CA LYS A 113 1.61 -13.61 8.69
C LYS A 113 0.11 -13.91 8.48
N VAL A 114 -0.56 -14.40 9.52
CA VAL A 114 -1.98 -14.76 9.47
C VAL A 114 -2.89 -13.55 9.20
N ASP A 115 -2.51 -12.38 9.69
CA ASP A 115 -3.30 -11.16 9.50
C ASP A 115 -3.20 -10.68 8.04
N ILE A 116 -1.99 -10.68 7.46
CA ILE A 116 -1.75 -10.36 6.03
C ILE A 116 -2.63 -11.21 5.12
N VAL A 117 -2.72 -12.51 5.39
CA VAL A 117 -3.54 -13.42 4.60
C VAL A 117 -5.01 -12.99 4.64
N ALA A 118 -5.53 -12.67 5.83
CA ALA A 118 -6.91 -12.20 5.97
C ALA A 118 -7.14 -10.86 5.26
N ASP A 119 -6.15 -9.96 5.30
CA ASP A 119 -6.22 -8.65 4.66
C ASP A 119 -6.23 -8.79 3.13
N ILE A 120 -5.39 -9.65 2.57
CA ILE A 120 -5.35 -9.95 1.14
C ILE A 120 -6.67 -10.57 0.67
N ILE A 121 -7.22 -11.55 1.43
CA ILE A 121 -8.51 -12.16 1.10
C ILE A 121 -9.65 -11.12 1.11
N SER A 122 -9.56 -10.09 1.95
CA SER A 122 -10.59 -9.03 1.98
C SER A 122 -10.63 -8.18 0.72
N LEU A 123 -9.51 -8.03 0.00
CA LEU A 123 -9.45 -7.30 -1.26
C LEU A 123 -10.32 -7.96 -2.34
N ASP A 124 -10.43 -9.29 -2.31
CA ASP A 124 -11.31 -10.06 -3.21
C ASP A 124 -12.81 -9.88 -2.93
N GLN A 125 -13.15 -9.25 -1.81
CA GLN A 125 -14.53 -8.99 -1.40
C GLN A 125 -15.01 -7.60 -1.81
N THR A 126 -14.16 -6.83 -2.48
CA THR A 126 -14.56 -5.57 -3.13
C THR A 126 -15.54 -5.83 -4.27
N THR A 127 -16.42 -4.88 -4.56
CA THR A 127 -17.41 -5.01 -5.65
C THR A 127 -16.86 -4.61 -7.01
N THR A 128 -15.67 -4.03 -7.04
CA THR A 128 -14.94 -3.64 -8.25
C THR A 128 -13.54 -4.24 -8.23
N PRO A 129 -12.96 -4.61 -9.39
CA PRO A 129 -11.61 -5.16 -9.41
C PRO A 129 -10.55 -4.14 -8.95
N ILE A 130 -9.61 -4.58 -8.09
CA ILE A 130 -8.45 -3.78 -7.67
C ILE A 130 -7.54 -3.54 -8.88
N LYS A 131 -7.23 -2.27 -9.15
CA LYS A 131 -6.36 -1.83 -10.24
C LYS A 131 -5.01 -1.34 -9.76
N SER A 132 -4.93 -0.77 -8.56
CA SER A 132 -3.68 -0.26 -8.01
C SER A 132 -3.51 -0.72 -6.56
N LEU A 133 -2.34 -1.25 -6.26
CA LEU A 133 -1.98 -1.67 -4.91
C LEU A 133 -0.59 -1.13 -4.58
N TYR A 134 -0.52 -0.32 -3.54
CA TYR A 134 0.71 0.15 -2.93
C TYR A 134 0.84 -0.51 -1.57
N VAL A 135 2.01 -1.05 -1.27
CA VAL A 135 2.28 -1.84 -0.07
C VAL A 135 3.51 -1.30 0.64
N ASP A 136 3.34 -0.88 1.88
CA ASP A 136 4.41 -0.40 2.75
C ASP A 136 4.37 -1.14 4.08
N LEU A 137 5.32 -2.05 4.26
CA LEU A 137 5.39 -2.96 5.40
C LEU A 137 6.43 -2.53 6.47
N ASP A 138 7.24 -1.48 6.24
CA ASP A 138 8.16 -0.89 7.23
C ASP A 138 9.03 -1.87 8.05
N GLY A 139 9.54 -2.95 7.43
CA GLY A 139 10.57 -3.86 7.99
C GLY A 139 10.21 -4.67 9.24
N HIS A 140 9.03 -4.52 9.83
CA HIS A 140 8.64 -5.10 11.14
C HIS A 140 7.70 -6.31 11.04
N HIS A 141 7.89 -7.16 10.03
CA HIS A 141 6.96 -8.23 9.68
C HIS A 141 7.59 -9.61 9.55
N GLU A 142 6.79 -10.64 9.86
CA GLU A 142 7.17 -12.06 9.68
C GLU A 142 7.19 -12.51 8.21
N VAL A 143 6.63 -11.71 7.30
CA VAL A 143 6.45 -12.04 5.89
C VAL A 143 7.29 -11.10 5.05
N SER A 144 8.35 -11.60 4.41
CA SER A 144 9.12 -10.78 3.47
C SER A 144 8.22 -10.05 2.47
N ASP A 145 8.65 -8.90 2.00
CA ASP A 145 7.89 -8.08 1.04
C ASP A 145 7.47 -8.89 -0.19
N TRP A 146 8.30 -9.87 -0.57
CA TRP A 146 8.03 -10.85 -1.65
C TRP A 146 7.01 -11.92 -1.29
N GLY A 147 6.96 -12.36 -0.03
CA GLY A 147 5.95 -13.29 0.46
C GLY A 147 4.53 -12.73 0.32
N PHE A 148 4.38 -11.41 0.38
CA PHE A 148 3.10 -10.73 0.11
C PHE A 148 2.63 -10.97 -1.34
N ILE A 149 3.53 -10.91 -2.33
CA ILE A 149 3.18 -11.16 -3.75
C ILE A 149 2.67 -12.59 -3.93
N GLU A 150 3.31 -13.58 -3.31
CA GLU A 150 2.83 -14.97 -3.36
C GLU A 150 1.44 -15.12 -2.74
N LEU A 151 1.16 -14.39 -1.67
CA LEU A 151 -0.17 -14.38 -1.07
C LEU A 151 -1.21 -13.72 -1.99
N LEU A 152 -0.87 -12.64 -2.70
CA LEU A 152 -1.78 -12.03 -3.68
C LEU A 152 -2.21 -13.03 -4.76
N LYS A 153 -1.33 -13.96 -5.16
CA LYS A 153 -1.64 -15.00 -6.15
C LYS A 153 -2.72 -15.98 -5.70
N THR A 154 -3.06 -16.01 -4.42
CA THR A 154 -4.17 -16.81 -3.88
C THR A 154 -5.54 -16.16 -4.07
N THR A 155 -5.59 -14.98 -4.68
CA THR A 155 -6.79 -14.14 -4.85
C THR A 155 -7.07 -13.85 -6.32
N LYS A 156 -8.13 -13.08 -6.61
CA LYS A 156 -8.46 -12.56 -7.94
C LYS A 156 -7.74 -11.27 -8.28
N VAL A 157 -7.10 -10.61 -7.30
CA VAL A 157 -6.35 -9.35 -7.50
C VAL A 157 -5.36 -9.41 -8.69
N PRO A 158 -4.54 -10.46 -8.88
CA PRO A 158 -3.59 -10.53 -10.00
C PRO A 158 -4.23 -10.42 -11.39
N LEU A 159 -5.52 -10.74 -11.52
CA LEU A 159 -6.24 -10.72 -12.80
C LEU A 159 -6.58 -9.31 -13.25
N SER A 160 -6.68 -8.35 -12.32
CA SER A 160 -7.11 -6.97 -12.60
C SER A 160 -6.09 -5.91 -12.22
N LEU A 161 -5.08 -6.28 -11.43
CA LEU A 161 -4.07 -5.34 -10.94
C LEU A 161 -3.26 -4.79 -12.11
N VAL A 162 -3.27 -3.47 -12.28
CA VAL A 162 -2.54 -2.72 -13.32
C VAL A 162 -1.23 -2.15 -12.78
N ARG A 163 -1.23 -1.70 -11.52
CA ARG A 163 -0.06 -1.13 -10.84
C ARG A 163 0.16 -1.80 -9.49
N LEU A 164 1.39 -2.26 -9.25
CA LEU A 164 1.85 -2.78 -7.98
C LEU A 164 3.10 -2.00 -7.56
N THR A 165 3.02 -1.32 -6.41
CA THR A 165 4.17 -0.66 -5.79
C THR A 165 4.44 -1.31 -4.44
N ILE A 166 5.70 -1.69 -4.19
CA ILE A 166 6.14 -2.31 -2.93
C ILE A 166 7.27 -1.48 -2.37
N LYS A 167 7.15 -1.07 -1.11
CA LYS A 167 8.30 -0.53 -0.38
C LYS A 167 9.15 -1.64 0.21
N ALA A 168 10.44 -1.52 -0.01
CA ALA A 168 11.46 -2.44 0.48
C ALA A 168 12.68 -1.65 0.96
N ASP A 169 13.46 -2.25 1.86
CA ASP A 169 14.75 -1.72 2.28
C ASP A 169 15.79 -1.94 1.17
N LEU A 170 16.40 -0.87 0.66
CA LEU A 170 17.36 -0.96 -0.45
C LEU A 170 18.63 -1.70 -0.07
N LEU A 171 19.12 -1.53 1.17
CA LEU A 171 20.33 -2.21 1.61
C LEU A 171 20.11 -3.72 1.71
N ALA A 172 18.96 -4.15 2.24
CA ALA A 172 18.53 -5.54 2.29
C ALA A 172 18.36 -6.09 0.88
N PHE A 173 17.71 -5.35 -0.03
CA PHE A 173 17.59 -5.72 -1.43
C PHE A 173 18.94 -5.92 -2.09
N ALA A 174 19.84 -4.94 -1.99
CA ALA A 174 21.18 -4.97 -2.56
C ALA A 174 21.99 -6.14 -1.98
N THR A 175 21.89 -6.37 -0.68
CA THR A 175 22.54 -7.49 0.01
C THR A 175 22.07 -8.83 -0.53
N GLN A 176 20.76 -9.01 -0.75
CA GLN A 176 20.23 -10.26 -1.32
C GLN A 176 20.70 -10.45 -2.76
N GLN A 177 20.65 -9.41 -3.60
CA GLN A 177 21.15 -9.48 -4.97
C GLN A 177 22.65 -9.78 -5.05
N ALA A 178 23.46 -9.26 -4.13
CA ALA A 178 24.88 -9.57 -4.05
C ALA A 178 25.15 -11.02 -3.61
N LYS A 179 24.31 -11.59 -2.74
CA LYS A 179 24.42 -12.97 -2.26
C LYS A 179 23.90 -14.00 -3.27
N HIS A 180 22.89 -13.63 -4.04
CA HIS A 180 22.13 -14.55 -4.90
C HIS A 180 22.04 -13.97 -6.30
N SER A 181 22.82 -14.51 -7.25
CA SER A 181 22.88 -14.02 -8.63
C SER A 181 21.55 -14.12 -9.39
N ASP A 182 20.64 -15.00 -8.94
CA ASP A 182 19.32 -15.29 -9.49
C ASP A 182 18.17 -14.59 -8.75
N TYR A 183 18.47 -13.70 -7.81
CA TYR A 183 17.46 -13.04 -6.98
C TYR A 183 16.45 -12.23 -7.81
N LEU A 184 16.90 -11.42 -8.77
CA LEU A 184 15.99 -10.74 -9.71
C LEU A 184 15.11 -11.70 -10.52
N ALA A 185 15.67 -12.82 -10.99
CA ALA A 185 14.90 -13.83 -11.73
C ALA A 185 13.82 -14.44 -10.84
N SER A 186 14.14 -14.66 -9.56
CA SER A 186 13.18 -15.10 -8.57
C SER A 186 12.06 -14.08 -8.37
N ILE A 187 12.36 -12.78 -8.25
CA ILE A 187 11.33 -11.72 -8.15
C ILE A 187 10.46 -11.67 -9.42
N ALA A 188 11.06 -11.76 -10.60
CA ALA A 188 10.30 -11.79 -11.86
C ALA A 188 9.32 -12.96 -11.91
N GLN A 189 9.73 -14.15 -11.45
CA GLN A 189 8.86 -15.33 -11.37
C GLN A 189 7.67 -15.13 -10.41
N LEU A 190 7.80 -14.30 -9.36
CA LEU A 190 6.68 -13.98 -8.48
C LEU A 190 5.55 -13.27 -9.23
N LEU A 191 5.84 -12.56 -10.32
CA LEU A 191 4.84 -11.88 -11.14
C LEU A 191 4.15 -12.82 -12.14
N GLN A 192 4.52 -14.10 -12.18
CA GLN A 192 3.83 -15.08 -13.00
C GLN A 192 2.36 -15.21 -12.54
N GLY A 193 1.44 -15.10 -13.51
CA GLY A 193 0.00 -15.17 -13.27
C GLY A 193 -0.67 -13.80 -13.13
N PHE A 194 0.10 -12.70 -13.04
CA PHE A 194 -0.44 -11.37 -13.19
C PHE A 194 -0.71 -11.09 -14.67
N THR A 195 -1.98 -10.99 -15.05
CA THR A 195 -2.39 -10.89 -16.46
C THR A 195 -2.61 -9.46 -16.93
N SER A 196 -2.84 -8.53 -15.99
CA SER A 196 -3.14 -7.12 -16.26
C SER A 196 -2.05 -6.16 -15.79
N LEU A 197 -1.01 -6.65 -15.12
CA LEU A 197 0.00 -5.83 -14.47
C LEU A 197 0.87 -5.13 -15.52
N GLN A 198 0.82 -3.80 -15.53
CA GLN A 198 1.56 -2.95 -16.45
C GLN A 198 2.71 -2.21 -15.76
N TYR A 199 2.55 -1.87 -14.49
CA TYR A 199 3.54 -1.10 -13.74
C TYR A 199 3.91 -1.86 -12.47
N PHE A 200 5.18 -2.25 -12.36
CA PHE A 200 5.73 -2.85 -11.15
C PHE A 200 6.86 -1.96 -10.62
N GLU A 201 6.69 -1.47 -9.39
CA GLU A 201 7.60 -0.50 -8.81
C GLU A 201 8.04 -0.97 -7.43
N VAL A 202 9.35 -0.90 -7.16
CA VAL A 202 9.93 -1.11 -5.85
C VAL A 202 10.50 0.22 -5.38
N GLU A 203 10.01 0.73 -4.27
CA GLU A 203 10.41 2.01 -3.69
C GLU A 203 11.19 1.79 -2.39
N GLU A 204 12.03 2.77 -2.03
CA GLU A 204 12.73 2.78 -0.75
C GLU A 204 11.72 2.91 0.40
N ALA A 205 11.77 1.99 1.35
CA ALA A 205 11.17 2.19 2.66
C ALA A 205 11.88 3.37 3.33
N ILE A 206 11.14 4.44 3.68
CA ILE A 206 11.75 5.65 4.25
C ILE A 206 12.27 5.30 5.65
N GLN A 207 13.53 4.88 5.72
CA GLN A 207 14.31 4.94 6.94
C GLN A 207 15.33 6.05 6.75
N GLY A 208 15.16 7.12 7.52
CA GLY A 208 16.25 8.06 7.73
C GLY A 208 17.51 7.25 8.09
N VAL A 209 18.67 7.70 7.62
CA VAL A 209 19.99 7.14 7.93
C VAL A 209 20.56 6.08 6.92
N ILE A 210 20.28 6.16 5.61
CA ILE A 210 21.29 5.66 4.62
C ILE A 210 22.47 6.65 4.52
N GLU A 211 22.26 7.92 4.88
CA GLU A 211 23.27 9.00 4.77
C GLU A 211 24.54 8.80 5.64
N GLU A 212 24.59 7.85 6.57
CA GLU A 212 25.72 7.72 7.51
C GLU A 212 26.71 6.58 7.22
N GLN A 213 26.50 5.73 6.20
CA GLN A 213 27.41 4.61 5.92
C GLN A 213 27.93 4.60 4.47
N PRO A 214 29.14 5.12 4.21
CA PRO A 214 29.77 5.12 2.87
C PRO A 214 29.85 3.74 2.21
N ALA A 215 30.07 2.68 3.00
CA ALA A 215 30.12 1.31 2.48
C ALA A 215 28.78 0.81 1.91
N ALA A 216 27.65 1.30 2.44
CA ALA A 216 26.32 0.93 1.92
C ALA A 216 26.11 1.51 0.51
N TYR A 217 26.53 2.76 0.28
CA TYR A 217 26.45 3.40 -1.04
C TYR A 217 27.25 2.68 -2.12
N GLU A 218 28.45 2.18 -1.79
CA GLU A 218 29.26 1.41 -2.73
C GLU A 218 28.56 0.11 -3.13
N VAL A 219 28.03 -0.64 -2.15
CA VAL A 219 27.29 -1.88 -2.40
C VAL A 219 26.06 -1.62 -3.27
N ILE A 220 25.27 -0.60 -2.94
CA ILE A 220 24.09 -0.19 -3.71
C ILE A 220 24.46 0.16 -5.15
N SER A 221 25.48 1.00 -5.33
CA SER A 221 25.95 1.43 -6.65
C SER A 221 26.47 0.26 -7.49
N MET A 222 27.20 -0.68 -6.85
CA MET A 222 27.67 -1.89 -7.52
C MET A 222 26.51 -2.78 -7.96
N VAL A 223 25.49 -2.97 -7.13
CA VAL A 223 24.32 -3.78 -7.48
C VAL A 223 23.60 -3.20 -8.69
N PHE A 224 23.29 -1.91 -8.71
CA PHE A 224 22.64 -1.29 -9.87
C PHE A 224 23.51 -1.33 -11.13
N ALA A 225 24.82 -1.10 -11.01
CA ALA A 225 25.74 -1.25 -12.14
C ALA A 225 25.76 -2.68 -12.71
N VAL A 226 25.53 -3.70 -11.88
CA VAL A 226 25.36 -5.09 -12.33
C VAL A 226 24.02 -5.25 -13.05
N LEU A 227 22.93 -4.70 -12.51
CA LEU A 227 21.60 -4.79 -13.13
C LEU A 227 21.58 -4.17 -14.53
N GLU A 228 22.15 -2.97 -14.67
CA GLU A 228 22.24 -2.25 -15.95
C GLU A 228 23.06 -3.01 -17.02
N ARG A 229 23.94 -3.92 -16.60
CA ARG A 229 24.79 -4.72 -17.51
C ARG A 229 24.16 -6.06 -17.91
N GLN A 230 23.01 -6.44 -17.35
CA GLN A 230 22.34 -7.68 -17.72
C GLN A 230 21.63 -7.53 -19.06
N ILE A 231 22.23 -8.11 -20.11
CA ILE A 231 21.84 -7.95 -21.53
C ILE A 231 20.41 -8.45 -21.84
N ASP A 232 19.69 -9.07 -20.90
CA ASP A 232 18.37 -9.68 -21.17
C ASP A 232 17.32 -9.41 -20.08
N ILE A 233 17.53 -8.37 -19.25
CA ILE A 233 16.65 -8.10 -18.09
C ILE A 233 15.20 -7.83 -18.51
N ALA A 234 14.98 -7.06 -19.58
CA ALA A 234 13.63 -6.77 -20.08
C ALA A 234 12.91 -8.03 -20.57
N THR A 235 13.63 -8.93 -21.26
CA THR A 235 13.08 -10.21 -21.72
C THR A 235 12.69 -11.09 -20.55
N LEU A 236 13.51 -11.17 -19.50
CA LEU A 236 13.22 -11.93 -18.28
C LEU A 236 11.88 -11.50 -17.66
N TRP A 237 11.66 -10.19 -17.49
CA TRP A 237 10.41 -9.68 -16.92
C TRP A 237 9.21 -9.93 -17.85
N LYS A 238 9.35 -9.68 -19.15
CA LYS A 238 8.30 -9.93 -20.14
C LYS A 238 7.93 -11.39 -20.28
N GLN A 239 8.88 -12.32 -20.10
CA GLN A 239 8.59 -13.76 -20.08
C GLN A 239 7.71 -14.16 -18.90
N ASN A 240 7.90 -13.53 -17.74
CA ASN A 240 7.13 -13.86 -16.53
C ASN A 240 5.82 -13.08 -16.42
N CYS A 241 5.77 -11.84 -16.89
CA CYS A 241 4.56 -11.01 -16.93
C CYS A 241 4.52 -10.18 -18.24
N PRO A 242 3.92 -10.74 -19.32
CA PRO A 242 3.94 -10.13 -20.65
C PRO A 242 3.30 -8.74 -20.75
N SER A 243 2.35 -8.44 -19.86
CA SER A 243 1.64 -7.16 -19.81
C SER A 243 2.49 -6.00 -19.27
N LEU A 244 3.63 -6.26 -18.64
CA LEU A 244 4.46 -5.22 -18.02
C LEU A 244 4.91 -4.18 -19.02
N VAL A 245 4.55 -2.92 -18.81
CA VAL A 245 5.01 -1.77 -19.58
C VAL A 245 6.27 -1.16 -18.95
N SER A 246 6.33 -1.15 -17.62
CA SER A 246 7.41 -0.54 -16.85
C SER A 246 7.74 -1.38 -15.63
N VAL A 247 9.05 -1.49 -15.36
CA VAL A 247 9.57 -2.03 -14.10
C VAL A 247 10.55 -1.01 -13.53
N LYS A 248 10.34 -0.59 -12.28
CA LYS A 248 11.16 0.42 -11.61
C LYS A 248 11.66 -0.11 -10.27
N PHE A 249 12.95 0.09 -9.98
CA PHE A 249 13.56 -0.23 -8.68
C PHE A 249 14.29 1.01 -8.16
N PHE A 250 13.87 1.54 -7.02
CA PHE A 250 14.51 2.64 -6.28
C PHE A 250 14.93 3.81 -7.19
N ASP A 251 13.96 4.37 -7.93
CA ASP A 251 14.18 5.46 -8.90
C ASP A 251 14.94 5.11 -10.19
N ARG A 252 15.15 3.82 -10.47
CA ARG A 252 15.75 3.35 -11.72
C ARG A 252 14.75 2.55 -12.56
N ASP A 253 14.55 2.97 -13.80
CA ASP A 253 13.76 2.23 -14.78
C ASP A 253 14.58 1.04 -15.35
N ILE A 254 13.95 -0.12 -15.41
CA ILE A 254 14.54 -1.38 -15.92
C ILE A 254 13.98 -1.73 -17.31
N ILE A 255 12.73 -1.35 -17.59
CA ILE A 255 12.01 -1.56 -18.86
C ILE A 255 11.33 -0.26 -19.25
#